data_AF-H3H386-F1
#
_entry.id   AF-H3H386-F1
#
_cell.length_a   1.000
_cell.length_b   1.000
_cell.length_c   1.000
_cell.angle_alpha   90.00
_cell.angle_beta   90.00
_cell.angle_gamma   90.00
#
_symmetry.space_group_name_H-M   'P 1'
#
loop_
_entity.id
_entity.type
_entity.pdbx_description
1 polymer ?
#
loop_
_entity_poly.entity_id
_entity_poly.type
_entity_poly.pdbx_seq_one_letter_code
_entity_poly.pdbx_strand_id
1 'polypeptide(L)'
;MGWKTELWAASTCLNFRAVRSISDKNIREVADASWEIITSPDKFKRIYPDVKQFRILQKVTDDIVVVHRIASVASDLSDREFISVAFRFRDGDNYFIGIKSITVQTEAAENCIRGEECQGWMFVGGENETSQWKAHFLGYYDVKGEKDDKVLNQLANEAMFGMLRWESEAMHPLSV
;
A
#
# COMPACT_ATOMS: atom_id res chain seq x y z
N MET A 1 9.64 8.20 -16.35
CA MET A 1 9.18 7.24 -15.33
C MET A 1 9.05 5.87 -15.99
N GLY A 2 9.81 4.87 -15.55
CA GLY A 2 9.91 3.55 -16.20
C GLY A 2 8.84 2.53 -15.78
N TRP A 3 7.72 2.99 -15.23
CA TRP A 3 6.62 2.15 -14.77
C TRP A 3 5.68 1.80 -15.93
N LYS A 4 5.29 0.53 -16.03
CA LYS A 4 4.17 0.06 -16.84
C LYS A 4 2.98 -0.15 -15.93
N THR A 5 1.95 0.68 -16.09
CA THR A 5 0.78 0.73 -15.19
C THR A 5 -0.49 0.25 -15.89
N GLU A 6 -1.29 -0.50 -15.15
CA GLU A 6 -2.63 -0.97 -15.52
C GLU A 6 -3.56 -0.67 -14.34
N LEU A 7 -4.69 -0.04 -14.61
CA LEU A 7 -5.70 0.36 -13.64
C LEU A 7 -7.06 -0.02 -14.22
N TRP A 8 -7.92 -0.66 -13.42
CA TRP A 8 -9.28 -0.94 -13.83
C TRP A 8 -10.23 -0.91 -12.63
N ALA A 9 -11.40 -0.36 -12.86
CA ALA A 9 -12.47 -0.29 -11.87
C ALA A 9 -13.57 -1.30 -12.22
N ALA A 10 -14.14 -1.92 -11.20
CA ALA A 10 -15.29 -2.81 -11.33
C ALA A 10 -16.22 -2.60 -10.12
N SER A 11 -17.44 -2.11 -10.35
CA SER A 11 -18.35 -1.71 -9.26
C SER A 11 -17.69 -0.66 -8.34
N THR A 12 -17.65 -0.90 -7.03
CA THR A 12 -16.97 -0.10 -6.00
C THR A 12 -15.48 -0.43 -5.85
N CYS A 13 -14.96 -1.31 -6.71
CA CYS A 13 -13.59 -1.80 -6.60
C CYS A 13 -12.66 -1.09 -7.57
N LEU A 14 -11.48 -0.73 -7.09
CA LEU A 14 -10.32 -0.34 -7.89
C LEU A 14 -9.29 -1.45 -7.82
N ASN A 15 -8.78 -1.87 -8.97
CA ASN A 15 -7.65 -2.76 -9.09
C ASN A 15 -6.53 -2.04 -9.83
N PHE A 16 -5.29 -2.35 -9.44
CA PHE A 16 -4.13 -1.77 -10.07
C PHE A 16 -2.95 -2.72 -10.09
N ARG A 17 -2.09 -2.51 -11.08
CA ARG A 17 -0.81 -3.17 -11.22
C ARG A 17 0.15 -2.19 -11.86
N ALA A 18 1.33 -2.05 -11.27
CA ALA A 18 2.44 -1.32 -11.86
C ALA A 18 3.71 -2.15 -11.77
N VAL A 19 4.50 -2.15 -12.84
CA VAL A 19 5.76 -2.91 -12.89
C VAL A 19 6.90 -2.02 -13.39
N ARG A 20 8.05 -2.13 -12.74
CA ARG A 20 9.29 -1.46 -13.17
C ARG A 20 10.51 -2.38 -12.96
N SER A 21 11.45 -2.32 -13.88
CA SER A 21 12.77 -2.96 -13.73
C SER A 21 13.76 -1.99 -13.09
N ILE A 22 14.55 -2.47 -12.14
CA ILE A 22 15.49 -1.69 -11.32
C ILE A 22 16.83 -2.41 -11.33
N SER A 23 17.92 -1.65 -11.47
CA SER A 23 19.28 -2.21 -11.61
C SER A 23 20.35 -1.47 -10.81
N ASP A 24 19.97 -0.42 -10.08
CA ASP A 24 20.85 0.52 -9.38
C ASP A 24 20.58 0.55 -7.87
N LYS A 25 19.84 -0.44 -7.35
CA LYS A 25 19.45 -0.55 -5.94
C LYS A 25 19.54 -1.99 -5.47
N ASN A 26 19.93 -2.17 -4.21
CA ASN A 26 19.86 -3.47 -3.55
C ASN A 26 18.39 -3.79 -3.21
N ILE A 27 17.88 -4.94 -3.66
CA ILE A 27 16.48 -5.35 -3.46
C ILE A 27 16.10 -5.48 -1.99
N ARG A 28 17.01 -5.96 -1.14
CA ARG A 28 16.78 -6.18 0.29
C ARG A 28 16.64 -4.86 1.03
N GLU A 29 17.51 -3.89 0.74
CA GLU A 29 17.41 -2.54 1.32
C GLU A 29 16.07 -1.89 0.98
N VAL A 30 15.62 -2.03 -0.27
CA VAL A 30 14.31 -1.52 -0.71
C VAL A 30 13.16 -2.29 -0.04
N ALA A 31 13.29 -3.60 0.16
CA ALA A 31 12.31 -4.40 0.88
C ALA A 31 12.17 -3.98 2.35
N ASP A 32 13.29 -3.76 3.04
CA ASP A 32 13.32 -3.31 4.43
C ASP A 32 12.73 -1.88 4.55
N ALA A 33 13.12 -0.96 3.67
CA ALA A 33 12.55 0.38 3.62
C ALA A 33 11.03 0.35 3.36
N SER A 34 10.57 -0.54 2.48
CA SER A 34 9.13 -0.70 2.19
C SER A 34 8.35 -1.21 3.39
N TRP A 35 8.93 -2.14 4.16
CA TRP A 35 8.33 -2.61 5.41
C TRP A 35 8.21 -1.49 6.44
N GLU A 36 9.28 -0.70 6.62
CA GLU A 36 9.26 0.45 7.51
C GLU A 36 8.22 1.49 7.10
N ILE A 37 8.05 1.75 5.80
CA ILE A 37 7.02 2.64 5.28
C ILE A 37 5.63 2.18 5.69
N ILE A 38 5.31 0.89 5.49
CA ILE A 38 3.95 0.40 5.73
C ILE A 38 3.64 0.15 7.21
N THR A 39 4.64 0.21 8.09
CA THR A 39 4.49 -0.05 9.53
C THR A 39 4.85 1.16 10.41
N SER A 40 5.43 2.23 9.88
CA SER A 40 5.68 3.46 10.62
C SER A 40 4.59 4.50 10.35
N PRO A 41 3.87 5.02 11.36
CA PRO A 41 2.87 6.07 11.17
C PRO A 41 3.41 7.30 10.44
N ASP A 42 4.65 7.72 10.76
CA ASP A 42 5.26 8.92 10.19
C ASP A 42 5.63 8.71 8.72
N LYS A 43 6.23 7.57 8.38
CA LYS A 43 6.58 7.27 6.99
C LYS A 43 5.34 6.98 6.16
N PHE A 44 4.37 6.26 6.70
CA PHE A 44 3.12 5.94 6.02
C PHE A 44 2.41 7.21 5.54
N LYS A 45 2.30 8.22 6.41
CA LYS A 45 1.61 9.47 6.10
C LYS A 45 2.32 10.30 5.02
N ARG A 46 3.64 10.16 4.85
CA ARG A 46 4.37 10.77 3.72
C ARG A 46 3.98 10.15 2.39
N ILE A 47 3.66 8.86 2.38
CA ILE A 47 3.27 8.12 1.17
C ILE A 47 1.77 8.25 0.89
N TYR A 48 0.96 8.37 1.93
CA TYR A 48 -0.51 8.41 1.86
C TYR A 48 -1.04 9.57 2.72
N PRO A 49 -1.01 10.81 2.21
CA PRO A 49 -1.40 12.01 2.95
C PRO A 49 -2.92 12.11 3.17
N ASP A 50 -3.70 11.35 2.40
CA ASP A 50 -5.14 11.16 2.56
C ASP A 50 -5.50 10.38 3.82
N VAL A 51 -4.52 9.68 4.44
CA VAL A 51 -4.72 8.99 5.71
C VAL A 51 -4.75 9.98 6.88
N LYS A 52 -5.94 10.09 7.46
CA LYS A 52 -6.26 10.90 8.64
C LYS A 52 -5.75 10.24 9.92
N GLN A 53 -5.82 8.91 9.98
CA GLN A 53 -5.37 8.13 11.14
C GLN A 53 -4.67 6.85 10.70
N PHE A 54 -3.51 6.58 11.29
CA PHE A 54 -2.79 5.32 11.17
C PHE A 54 -2.36 4.86 12.57
N ARG A 55 -2.72 3.64 12.97
CA ARG A 55 -2.36 3.06 14.27
C ARG A 55 -1.95 1.61 14.11
N ILE A 56 -0.87 1.21 14.77
CA ILE A 56 -0.59 -0.20 15.01
C ILE A 56 -1.47 -0.63 16.19
N LEU A 57 -2.37 -1.59 15.94
CA LEU A 57 -3.20 -2.17 16.98
C LEU A 57 -2.46 -3.27 17.75
N GLN A 58 -1.71 -4.10 17.02
CA GLN A 58 -1.03 -5.25 17.59
C GLN A 58 0.19 -5.62 16.76
N LYS A 59 1.30 -5.93 17.42
CA LYS A 59 2.43 -6.62 16.81
C LYS A 59 2.27 -8.13 17.05
N VAL A 60 2.11 -8.92 16.00
CA VAL A 60 1.97 -10.38 16.08
C VAL A 60 3.36 -11.03 16.05
N THR A 61 4.18 -10.62 15.08
CA THR A 61 5.60 -10.98 14.96
C THR A 61 6.39 -9.77 14.47
N ASP A 62 7.70 -9.92 14.21
CA ASP A 62 8.49 -8.87 13.55
C ASP A 62 8.07 -8.63 12.08
N ASP A 63 7.33 -9.58 11.50
CA ASP A 63 6.95 -9.60 10.09
C ASP A 63 5.44 -9.48 9.88
N ILE A 64 4.65 -9.43 10.95
CA ILE A 64 3.18 -9.38 10.92
C ILE A 64 2.68 -8.40 11.97
N VAL A 65 1.98 -7.36 11.54
CA VAL A 65 1.35 -6.36 12.42
C VAL A 65 -0.09 -6.09 12.01
N VAL A 66 -0.97 -5.90 12.98
CA VAL A 66 -2.36 -5.48 12.75
C VAL A 66 -2.39 -3.96 12.80
N VAL A 67 -2.90 -3.35 11.74
CA VAL A 67 -3.01 -1.90 11.58
C VAL A 67 -4.46 -1.47 11.43
N HIS A 68 -4.75 -0.28 11.93
CA HIS A 68 -6.01 0.42 11.75
C HIS A 68 -5.75 1.74 11.04
N ARG A 69 -6.46 1.96 9.93
CA ARG A 69 -6.31 3.14 9.08
C ARG A 69 -7.67 3.78 8.81
N ILE A 70 -7.72 5.11 8.85
CA ILE A 70 -8.86 5.91 8.38
C ILE A 70 -8.34 6.84 7.28
N ALA A 71 -8.92 6.73 6.09
CA ALA A 71 -8.51 7.47 4.90
C ALA A 71 -9.66 8.30 4.33
N SER A 72 -9.33 9.50 3.87
CA SER A 72 -10.28 10.40 3.20
C SER A 72 -10.40 10.03 1.73
N VAL A 73 -11.61 9.74 1.26
CA VAL A 73 -11.85 9.39 -0.15
C VAL A 73 -12.43 10.52 -0.99
N ALA A 74 -13.06 11.51 -0.36
CA ALA A 74 -13.46 12.81 -0.91
C ALA A 74 -13.82 13.74 0.27
N SER A 75 -13.90 15.06 0.04
CA SER A 75 -14.21 16.02 1.12
C SER A 75 -15.65 15.97 1.63
N ASP A 76 -16.57 15.51 0.79
CA ASP A 76 -18.02 15.47 1.02
C ASP A 76 -18.55 14.05 1.29
N LEU A 77 -17.68 13.06 1.38
CA LEU A 77 -18.05 11.66 1.59
C LEU A 77 -17.47 11.12 2.89
N SER A 78 -18.16 10.12 3.45
CA SER A 78 -17.70 9.38 4.64
C SER A 78 -16.30 8.81 4.42
N ASP A 79 -15.47 8.88 5.46
CA ASP A 79 -14.13 8.30 5.44
C ASP A 79 -14.19 6.77 5.29
N ARG A 80 -13.07 6.19 4.88
CA ARG A 80 -12.91 4.74 4.80
C ARG A 80 -12.04 4.23 5.93
N GLU A 81 -12.60 3.31 6.69
CA GLU A 81 -11.90 2.60 7.75
C GLU A 81 -11.39 1.25 7.21
N PHE A 82 -10.15 0.92 7.54
CA PHE A 82 -9.53 -0.35 7.23
C PHE A 82 -8.90 -0.93 8.49
N ILE A 83 -9.22 -2.18 8.79
CA ILE A 83 -8.49 -2.99 9.78
C ILE A 83 -7.84 -4.13 9.01
N SER A 84 -6.51 -4.12 9.00
CA SER A 84 -5.73 -4.92 8.08
C SER A 84 -4.53 -5.54 8.78
N VAL A 85 -4.08 -6.68 8.25
CA VAL A 85 -2.77 -7.23 8.57
C VAL A 85 -1.77 -6.66 7.56
N ALA A 86 -0.78 -5.95 8.06
CA ALA A 86 0.45 -5.68 7.33
C ALA A 86 1.42 -6.85 7.55
N PHE A 87 2.01 -7.33 6.47
CA PHE A 87 2.91 -8.48 6.48
C PHE A 87 4.13 -8.24 5.59
N ARG A 88 5.23 -8.91 5.94
CA ARG A 88 6.33 -9.16 5.01
C ARG A 88 6.76 -10.63 5.04
N PHE A 89 7.24 -11.14 3.91
CA PHE A 89 7.92 -12.43 3.86
C PHE A 89 8.85 -12.51 2.65
N ARG A 90 9.73 -13.50 2.67
CA ARG A 90 10.66 -13.81 1.59
C ARG A 90 10.36 -15.21 1.05
N ASP A 91 10.39 -15.37 -0.27
CA ASP A 91 10.31 -16.66 -0.96
C ASP A 91 11.39 -16.73 -2.03
N GLY A 92 12.45 -17.52 -1.77
CA GLY A 92 13.65 -17.52 -2.59
C GLY A 92 14.30 -16.14 -2.64
N ASP A 93 14.44 -15.58 -3.84
CA ASP A 93 14.99 -14.24 -4.08
C ASP A 93 13.91 -13.15 -4.18
N ASN A 94 12.66 -13.50 -3.85
CA ASN A 94 11.53 -12.60 -3.92
C ASN A 94 11.14 -12.09 -2.53
N TYR A 95 10.73 -10.82 -2.48
CA TYR A 95 10.26 -10.17 -1.25
C TYR A 95 8.82 -9.71 -1.45
N PHE A 96 7.98 -9.95 -0.44
CA PHE A 96 6.58 -9.58 -0.45
C PHE A 96 6.30 -8.71 0.77
N ILE A 97 5.77 -7.52 0.55
CA ILE A 97 5.44 -6.56 1.61
C ILE A 97 4.04 -6.03 1.30
N GLY A 98 3.07 -6.22 2.17
CA GLY A 98 1.71 -5.83 1.84
C GLY A 98 0.80 -5.64 3.03
N ILE A 99 -0.40 -5.16 2.74
CA ILE A 99 -1.49 -4.95 3.67
C ILE A 99 -2.73 -5.64 3.10
N LYS A 100 -3.43 -6.41 3.94
CA LYS A 100 -4.68 -7.07 3.58
C LYS A 100 -5.71 -6.91 4.69
N SER A 101 -6.92 -6.44 4.34
CA SER A 101 -8.01 -6.32 5.30
C SER A 101 -8.39 -7.67 5.89
N ILE A 102 -8.74 -7.65 7.18
CA ILE A 102 -9.25 -8.80 7.91
C ILE A 102 -10.70 -8.54 8.32
N THR A 103 -11.48 -9.61 8.36
CA THR A 103 -12.83 -9.53 8.89
C THR A 103 -12.76 -9.35 10.41
N VAL A 104 -13.41 -8.30 10.91
CA VAL A 104 -13.60 -8.09 12.34
C VAL A 104 -15.09 -7.92 12.65
N GLN A 105 -15.49 -8.34 13.85
CA GLN A 105 -16.89 -8.29 14.28
C GLN A 105 -17.32 -6.92 14.83
N THR A 106 -16.39 -5.97 14.93
CA THR A 106 -16.69 -4.62 15.43
C THR A 106 -17.33 -3.78 14.35
N GLU A 107 -18.24 -2.90 14.78
CA GLU A 107 -18.77 -1.85 13.92
C GLU A 107 -17.66 -0.96 13.37
N ALA A 108 -17.98 -0.25 12.29
CA ALA A 108 -17.07 0.75 11.74
C ALA A 108 -16.95 1.94 12.70
N ALA A 109 -15.82 2.65 12.64
CA ALA A 109 -15.68 3.92 13.34
C ALA A 109 -16.79 4.91 12.94
N GLU A 110 -17.14 5.82 13.84
CA GLU A 110 -18.20 6.81 13.61
C GLU A 110 -17.95 7.60 12.30
N ASN A 111 -18.99 7.78 11.50
CA ASN A 111 -18.96 8.44 10.18
C ASN A 111 -18.01 7.79 9.16
N CYS A 112 -17.60 6.54 9.36
CA CYS A 112 -16.76 5.78 8.44
C CYS A 112 -17.53 4.62 7.80
N ILE A 113 -17.13 4.27 6.57
CA ILE A 113 -17.52 3.02 5.91
C ILE A 113 -16.34 2.06 5.97
N ARG A 114 -16.59 0.82 6.41
CA ARG A 114 -15.56 -0.23 6.42
C ARG A 114 -15.23 -0.66 4.99
N GLY A 115 -14.03 -0.33 4.54
CA GLY A 115 -13.51 -0.77 3.24
C GLY A 115 -12.78 -2.11 3.35
N GLU A 116 -12.46 -2.68 2.20
CA GLU A 116 -11.59 -3.84 2.07
C GLU A 116 -10.41 -3.52 1.16
N GLU A 117 -9.23 -4.03 1.49
CA GLU A 117 -8.04 -3.86 0.69
C GLU A 117 -7.20 -5.14 0.64
N CYS A 118 -6.44 -5.25 -0.44
CA CYS A 118 -5.28 -6.11 -0.51
C CYS A 118 -4.28 -5.46 -1.45
N GLN A 119 -3.20 -4.91 -0.93
CA GLN A 119 -2.22 -4.19 -1.73
C GLN A 119 -0.81 -4.36 -1.19
N GLY A 120 0.18 -4.10 -2.02
CA GLY A 120 1.56 -4.08 -1.60
C GLY A 120 2.55 -4.16 -2.73
N TRP A 121 3.74 -4.57 -2.34
CA TRP A 121 4.91 -4.69 -3.15
C TRP A 121 5.33 -6.15 -3.26
N MET A 122 5.61 -6.57 -4.49
CA MET A 122 6.32 -7.80 -4.78
C MET A 122 7.59 -7.43 -5.51
N PHE A 123 8.74 -7.72 -4.91
CA PHE A 123 10.05 -7.52 -5.51
C PHE A 123 10.57 -8.86 -5.99
N VAL A 124 10.77 -8.99 -7.30
CA VAL A 124 11.24 -10.22 -7.94
C VAL A 124 12.72 -10.10 -8.25
N GLY A 125 13.54 -10.83 -7.49
CA GLY A 125 15.01 -10.75 -7.53
C GLY A 125 15.66 -11.44 -8.72
N GLY A 126 16.94 -11.13 -8.93
CA GLY A 126 17.85 -11.86 -9.82
C GLY A 126 18.80 -12.76 -9.03
N GLU A 127 19.91 -13.19 -9.64
CA GLU A 127 20.88 -14.13 -9.03
C GLU A 127 21.48 -13.65 -7.69
N ASN A 128 21.53 -12.33 -7.47
CA ASN A 128 21.95 -11.72 -6.21
C ASN A 128 21.17 -10.43 -5.91
N GLU A 129 21.31 -9.91 -4.69
CA GLU A 129 20.54 -8.75 -4.20
C GLU A 129 20.82 -7.44 -4.96
N THR A 130 21.92 -7.35 -5.71
CA THR A 130 22.32 -6.19 -6.51
C THR A 130 22.06 -6.36 -8.01
N SER A 131 21.62 -7.54 -8.44
CA SER A 131 21.28 -7.82 -9.83
C SER A 131 20.06 -7.03 -10.26
N GLN A 132 19.81 -6.95 -11.58
CA GLN A 132 18.54 -6.37 -12.02
C GLN A 132 17.36 -7.16 -11.45
N TRP A 133 16.40 -6.45 -10.87
CA TRP A 133 15.19 -7.01 -10.27
C TRP A 133 13.96 -6.22 -10.72
N LYS A 134 12.76 -6.73 -10.41
CA LYS A 134 11.49 -6.07 -10.78
C LYS A 134 10.69 -5.69 -9.55
N ALA A 135 10.29 -4.42 -9.47
CA ALA A 135 9.27 -3.97 -8.54
C ALA A 135 7.89 -4.13 -9.15
N HIS A 136 7.00 -4.79 -8.42
CA HIS A 136 5.58 -4.86 -8.70
C HIS A 136 4.83 -4.15 -7.58
N PHE A 137 4.09 -3.09 -7.93
CA PHE A 137 3.07 -2.52 -7.06
C PHE A 137 1.72 -3.08 -7.51
N LEU A 138 1.01 -3.74 -6.62
CA LEU A 138 -0.26 -4.39 -6.96
C LEU A 138 -1.25 -4.19 -5.85
N GLY A 139 -2.52 -4.11 -6.23
CA GLY A 139 -3.55 -4.14 -5.22
C GLY A 139 -4.96 -3.98 -5.72
N TYR A 140 -5.82 -4.07 -4.72
CA TYR A 140 -7.26 -4.01 -4.79
C TYR A 140 -7.74 -3.15 -3.63
N TYR A 141 -8.68 -2.28 -3.92
CA TYR A 141 -9.47 -1.54 -2.94
C TYR A 141 -10.93 -1.73 -3.26
N ASP A 142 -11.74 -2.02 -2.25
CA ASP A 142 -13.19 -1.90 -2.31
C ASP A 142 -13.64 -0.96 -1.23
N VAL A 143 -14.06 0.21 -1.67
CA VAL A 143 -14.56 1.24 -0.75
C VAL A 143 -15.94 0.93 -0.22
N LYS A 144 -16.67 -0.05 -0.76
CA LYS A 144 -18.07 -0.30 -0.43
C LYS A 144 -18.94 0.96 -0.59
N GLY A 145 -20.21 0.85 -0.20
CA GLY A 145 -21.20 1.91 -0.34
C GLY A 145 -21.73 2.03 -1.78
N GLU A 146 -22.22 3.21 -2.12
CA GLU A 146 -22.69 3.48 -3.48
C GLU A 146 -21.52 3.68 -4.44
N LYS A 147 -21.70 3.20 -5.68
CA LYS A 147 -20.71 3.40 -6.73
C LYS A 147 -20.60 4.90 -7.06
N ASP A 148 -19.42 5.46 -6.85
CA ASP A 148 -19.09 6.83 -7.27
C ASP A 148 -17.78 6.83 -8.07
N ASP A 149 -17.87 7.21 -9.35
CA ASP A 149 -16.70 7.27 -10.24
C ASP A 149 -15.68 8.33 -9.80
N LYS A 150 -16.10 9.38 -9.07
CA LYS A 150 -15.16 10.38 -8.51
C LYS A 150 -14.27 9.74 -7.45
N VAL A 151 -14.85 8.93 -6.58
CA VAL A 151 -14.11 8.19 -5.54
C VAL A 151 -13.10 7.26 -6.18
N LEU A 152 -13.52 6.48 -7.17
CA LEU A 152 -12.63 5.53 -7.87
C LEU A 152 -11.49 6.24 -8.60
N ASN A 153 -11.76 7.39 -9.22
CA ASN A 153 -10.74 8.21 -9.86
C ASN A 153 -9.76 8.81 -8.84
N GLN A 154 -10.24 9.28 -7.69
CA GLN A 154 -9.37 9.78 -6.62
C GLN A 154 -8.46 8.66 -6.08
N LEU A 155 -9.01 7.47 -5.82
CA LEU A 155 -8.22 6.32 -5.39
C LEU A 155 -7.19 5.89 -6.43
N ALA A 156 -7.54 5.93 -7.71
CA ALA A 156 -6.60 5.61 -8.80
C ALA A 156 -5.43 6.59 -8.80
N ASN A 157 -5.71 7.89 -8.63
CA ASN A 157 -4.68 8.91 -8.52
C ASN A 157 -3.82 8.71 -7.27
N GLU A 158 -4.41 8.49 -6.10
CA GLU A 158 -3.66 8.27 -4.86
C GLU A 158 -2.83 6.99 -4.89
N ALA A 159 -3.29 5.92 -5.55
CA ALA A 159 -2.48 4.73 -5.76
C ALA A 159 -1.23 5.05 -6.61
N MET A 160 -1.39 5.80 -7.71
CA MET A 160 -0.27 6.18 -8.57
C MET A 160 0.68 7.17 -7.89
N PHE A 161 0.17 8.19 -7.20
CA PHE A 161 1.00 9.12 -6.44
C PHE A 161 1.68 8.43 -5.26
N GLY A 162 0.98 7.53 -4.57
CA GLY A 162 1.54 6.68 -3.53
C GLY A 162 2.71 5.85 -4.04
N MET A 163 2.61 5.25 -5.22
CA MET A 163 3.71 4.54 -5.88
C MET A 163 4.93 5.45 -6.13
N LEU A 164 4.72 6.68 -6.60
CA LEU A 164 5.81 7.63 -6.86
C LEU A 164 6.45 8.16 -5.57
N ARG A 165 5.64 8.47 -4.56
CA ARG A 165 6.11 8.87 -3.22
C ARG A 165 6.90 7.73 -2.58
N TRP A 166 6.41 6.50 -2.69
CA TRP A 166 7.13 5.32 -2.22
C TRP A 166 8.48 5.18 -2.93
N GLU A 167 8.53 5.35 -4.25
CA GLU A 167 9.79 5.26 -4.99
C GLU A 167 10.80 6.29 -4.46
N SER A 168 10.34 7.52 -4.21
CA SER A 168 11.19 8.55 -3.59
C SER A 168 11.67 8.14 -2.21
N GLU A 169 10.80 7.66 -1.32
CA GLU A 169 11.18 7.34 0.07
C GLU A 169 12.01 6.06 0.19
N ALA A 170 11.67 5.01 -0.57
CA ALA A 170 12.25 3.68 -0.45
C ALA A 170 13.54 3.51 -1.26
N MET A 171 13.68 4.22 -2.38
CA MET A 171 14.86 4.10 -3.26
C MET A 171 15.75 5.34 -3.24
N HIS A 172 15.20 6.51 -2.97
CA HIS A 172 15.93 7.78 -3.00
C HIS A 172 15.65 8.64 -1.75
N PRO A 173 15.79 8.07 -0.53
CA PRO A 173 15.43 8.79 0.68
C PRO A 173 16.18 10.13 0.72
N LEU A 174 15.44 11.21 0.89
CA LEU A 174 16.05 12.51 1.13
C LEU A 174 16.80 12.42 2.46
N SER A 175 18.11 12.66 2.43
CA SER A 175 18.92 12.78 3.65
C SER A 175 18.29 13.85 4.53
N VAL A 176 17.80 13.45 5.71
CA VAL A 176 17.31 14.36 6.76
C VAL A 176 18.51 14.95 7.50
#